data_AF-A0A2G6FTV5-F1
#
_entry.id   AF-A0A2G6FTV5-F1
#
_cell.length_a   1.000
_cell.length_b   1.000
_cell.length_c   1.000
_cell.angle_alpha   90.00
_cell.angle_beta   90.00
_cell.angle_gamma   90.00
#
_symmetry.space_group_name_H-M   'P 1'
#
loop_
_entity.id
_entity.type
_entity.pdbx_description
1 polymer ?
#
loop_
_entity_poly.entity_id
_entity_poly.type
_entity_poly.pdbx_seq_one_letter_code
_entity_poly.pdbx_strand_id
1 'polypeptide(L)'
;MHYQKKSMKKIFIFMLISVSFLFFGCNALENVSDDSSFDAKKERGLTALNEGNYEKAAEIFKNLKNNNPGDNSIKSYYASALSGSAGLDVYNLLETLDKIDKNSSDGDSTIELVGGTLSGNSGQSAPEFTEEEINKKIEWLEQAMAALIEITGNEYSSFINQKKLLAVEEEDLNEKLNKLKEGIKKLSDDERIQLGLIAINHSILVISKIIMGNTGQDKIKFNKESFYIILQEIVPEKILDKLSIDIQLIGYAIDAIEDFLDSDNDIREEFDKFLNRIDENSDGYISESELQNYLQNL
;
A
#
# COMPACT_ATOMS: atom_id res chain seq x y z
N MET A 1 1.11 48.09 -13.53
CA MET A 1 1.72 47.49 -14.74
C MET A 1 2.34 46.17 -14.30
N HIS A 2 1.88 45.04 -14.87
CA HIS A 2 2.39 43.66 -14.75
C HIS A 2 2.31 42.95 -13.38
N TYR A 3 1.86 41.69 -13.24
CA TYR A 3 1.14 40.75 -14.12
C TYR A 3 0.46 39.73 -13.17
N GLN A 4 -0.86 39.55 -13.24
CA GLN A 4 -1.51 38.37 -12.68
C GLN A 4 -1.23 37.19 -13.63
N LYS A 5 -0.61 36.12 -13.12
CA LYS A 5 -0.51 34.84 -13.83
C LYS A 5 -0.98 33.73 -12.89
N LYS A 6 -2.30 33.59 -12.77
CA LYS A 6 -2.94 32.43 -12.15
C LYS A 6 -3.86 31.79 -13.20
N SER A 7 -3.83 30.47 -13.24
CA SER A 7 -4.77 29.58 -13.93
C SER A 7 -4.62 29.47 -15.46
N MET A 8 -3.88 28.44 -15.92
CA MET A 8 -4.16 27.70 -17.17
C MET A 8 -3.22 26.48 -17.32
N LYS A 9 -3.16 25.59 -16.32
CA LYS A 9 -2.51 24.27 -16.48
C LYS A 9 -3.36 23.09 -16.01
N LYS A 10 -4.37 23.30 -15.15
CA LYS A 10 -5.23 22.22 -14.62
C LYS A 10 -6.39 21.79 -15.54
N ILE A 11 -6.53 22.37 -16.74
CA ILE A 11 -7.61 22.00 -17.68
C ILE A 11 -7.10 21.13 -18.84
N PHE A 12 -5.79 21.01 -19.06
CA PHE A 12 -5.28 20.27 -20.22
C PHE A 12 -5.17 18.75 -20.00
N ILE A 13 -5.13 18.28 -18.75
CA ILE A 13 -5.02 16.83 -18.44
C ILE A 13 -6.39 16.12 -18.49
N PHE A 14 -7.51 16.86 -18.36
CA PHE A 14 -8.86 16.29 -18.45
C PHE A 14 -9.40 16.18 -19.89
N MET A 15 -8.67 16.68 -20.89
CA MET A 15 -9.12 16.74 -22.30
C MET A 15 -8.54 15.64 -23.19
N LEU A 16 -7.66 14.78 -22.67
CA LEU A 16 -7.04 13.69 -23.43
C LEU A 16 -7.75 12.34 -23.29
N ILE A 17 -8.68 12.21 -22.33
CA ILE A 17 -9.48 10.99 -22.11
C ILE A 17 -10.83 11.03 -22.86
N SER A 18 -11.28 12.21 -23.31
CA SER A 18 -12.63 12.39 -23.88
C SER A 18 -12.73 12.37 -25.41
N VAL A 19 -11.63 12.18 -26.15
CA VAL A 19 -11.64 12.20 -27.64
C VAL A 19 -11.05 10.93 -28.27
N SER A 20 -11.28 9.77 -27.65
CA SER A 20 -11.08 8.46 -28.33
C SER A 20 -12.40 7.72 -28.59
N PHE A 21 -13.55 8.32 -28.26
CA PHE A 21 -14.86 7.67 -28.31
C PHE A 21 -15.68 7.94 -29.59
N LEU A 22 -15.13 8.56 -30.64
CA LEU A 22 -15.92 8.99 -31.80
C LEU A 22 -15.46 8.51 -33.18
N PHE A 23 -14.77 7.36 -33.29
CA PHE A 23 -14.47 6.76 -34.59
C PHE A 23 -14.61 5.23 -34.69
N PHE A 24 -15.70 4.67 -34.17
CA PHE A 24 -16.22 3.40 -34.69
C PHE A 24 -17.73 3.50 -34.92
N GLY A 25 -18.07 3.99 -36.11
CA GLY A 25 -19.41 3.93 -36.65
C GLY A 25 -19.79 2.49 -37.02
N CYS A 26 -21.05 2.17 -36.74
CA CYS A 26 -21.93 1.17 -37.35
C CYS A 26 -21.33 -0.14 -37.88
N ASN A 27 -21.66 -1.24 -37.21
CA ASN A 27 -22.37 -2.35 -37.85
C ASN A 27 -23.53 -2.80 -36.96
N ALA A 28 -24.64 -3.09 -37.63
CA ALA A 28 -25.92 -3.44 -37.05
C ALA A 28 -25.93 -4.85 -36.44
N LEU A 29 -26.76 -5.00 -35.40
CA LEU A 29 -27.59 -6.18 -35.09
C LEU A 29 -27.18 -7.51 -35.73
N GLU A 30 -26.50 -8.35 -34.95
CA GLU A 30 -26.82 -9.76 -34.70
C GLU A 30 -25.57 -10.43 -34.12
N ASN A 31 -25.49 -10.52 -32.80
CA ASN A 31 -25.02 -11.71 -32.08
C ASN A 31 -25.14 -11.43 -30.58
N VAL A 32 -25.97 -12.25 -29.92
CA VAL A 32 -25.89 -12.69 -28.53
C VAL A 32 -24.83 -11.95 -27.70
N SER A 33 -25.30 -11.09 -26.78
CA SER A 33 -24.46 -10.44 -25.76
C SER A 33 -23.68 -11.51 -24.99
N ASP A 34 -22.43 -11.75 -25.41
CA ASP A 34 -21.56 -12.73 -24.79
C ASP A 34 -20.95 -12.11 -23.53
N ASP A 35 -21.78 -12.02 -22.49
CA ASP A 35 -21.44 -11.63 -21.12
C ASP A 35 -20.36 -12.55 -20.49
N SER A 36 -19.81 -13.51 -21.22
CA SER A 36 -18.75 -14.40 -20.75
C SER A 36 -17.34 -13.96 -21.17
N SER A 37 -17.21 -13.01 -22.09
CA SER A 37 -15.92 -12.57 -22.64
C SER A 37 -14.98 -11.98 -21.57
N PHE A 38 -13.67 -12.08 -21.84
CA PHE A 38 -12.64 -11.54 -20.96
C PHE A 38 -12.83 -10.04 -20.72
N ASP A 39 -13.05 -9.28 -21.79
CA ASP A 39 -13.22 -7.82 -21.72
C ASP A 39 -14.47 -7.42 -20.93
N ALA A 40 -15.60 -8.11 -21.12
CA ALA A 40 -16.82 -7.83 -20.35
C ALA A 40 -16.62 -8.10 -18.86
N LYS A 41 -15.92 -9.18 -18.49
CA LYS A 41 -15.60 -9.46 -17.09
C LYS A 41 -14.63 -8.44 -16.51
N LYS A 42 -13.62 -8.03 -17.28
CA LYS A 42 -12.66 -6.98 -16.91
C LYS A 42 -13.38 -5.66 -16.64
N GLU A 43 -14.26 -5.24 -17.55
CA GLU A 43 -15.08 -4.03 -17.40
C GLU A 43 -15.95 -4.10 -16.15
N ARG A 44 -16.65 -5.21 -15.89
CA ARG A 44 -17.43 -5.38 -14.65
C ARG A 44 -16.59 -5.29 -13.38
N GLY A 45 -15.38 -5.84 -13.40
CA GLY A 45 -14.44 -5.73 -12.29
C GLY A 45 -14.07 -4.26 -12.03
N LEU A 46 -13.77 -3.51 -13.09
CA LEU A 46 -13.45 -2.08 -12.99
C LEU A 46 -14.66 -1.26 -12.55
N THR A 47 -15.86 -1.56 -13.03
CA THR A 47 -17.10 -0.94 -12.56
C THR A 47 -17.30 -1.17 -11.06
N ALA A 48 -17.17 -2.43 -10.60
CA ALA A 48 -17.30 -2.76 -9.18
C ALA A 48 -16.25 -2.04 -8.33
N LEU A 49 -15.01 -1.91 -8.82
CA LEU A 49 -13.95 -1.18 -8.15
C LEU A 49 -14.29 0.31 -8.03
N ASN A 50 -14.73 0.94 -9.13
CA ASN A 50 -15.14 2.35 -9.16
C ASN A 50 -16.37 2.64 -8.29
N GLU A 51 -17.26 1.66 -8.10
CA GLU A 51 -18.41 1.75 -7.21
C GLU A 51 -18.05 1.51 -5.73
N GLY A 52 -16.78 1.26 -5.41
CA GLY A 52 -16.32 0.91 -4.06
C GLY A 52 -16.76 -0.49 -3.60
N ASN A 53 -17.27 -1.33 -4.51
CA ASN A 53 -17.63 -2.71 -4.23
C ASN A 53 -16.40 -3.62 -4.36
N TYR A 54 -15.46 -3.41 -3.44
CA TYR A 54 -14.13 -4.00 -3.48
C TYR A 54 -14.14 -5.52 -3.36
N GLU A 55 -15.01 -6.10 -2.53
CA GLU A 55 -15.10 -7.57 -2.40
C GLU A 55 -15.55 -8.22 -3.71
N LYS A 56 -16.56 -7.65 -4.38
CA LYS A 56 -17.02 -8.11 -5.69
C LYS A 56 -15.94 -7.93 -6.75
N ALA A 57 -15.26 -6.79 -6.76
CA ALA A 57 -14.14 -6.55 -7.67
C ALA A 57 -13.03 -7.58 -7.46
N ALA A 58 -12.68 -7.89 -6.20
CA ALA A 58 -11.64 -8.85 -5.85
C ALA A 58 -12.00 -10.26 -6.32
N GLU A 59 -13.26 -10.68 -6.18
CA GLU A 59 -13.75 -11.96 -6.70
C GLU A 59 -13.62 -12.04 -8.23
N ILE A 60 -14.05 -11.00 -8.95
CA ILE A 60 -13.98 -10.93 -10.41
C ILE A 60 -12.52 -11.00 -10.87
N PHE A 61 -11.64 -10.17 -10.30
CA PHE A 61 -10.24 -10.12 -10.71
C PHE A 61 -9.44 -11.35 -10.30
N LYS A 62 -9.78 -12.01 -9.18
CA LYS A 62 -9.20 -13.32 -8.82
C LYS A 62 -9.52 -14.36 -9.89
N ASN A 63 -10.77 -14.42 -10.34
CA ASN A 63 -11.17 -15.34 -11.40
C ASN A 63 -10.48 -15.01 -12.73
N LEU A 64 -10.34 -13.73 -13.08
CA LEU A 64 -9.62 -13.31 -14.29
C LEU A 64 -8.13 -13.65 -14.21
N LYS A 65 -7.48 -13.40 -13.06
CA LYS A 65 -6.07 -13.73 -12.79
C LYS A 65 -5.81 -15.22 -12.94
N ASN A 66 -6.67 -16.07 -12.39
CA ASN A 66 -6.52 -17.52 -12.50
C ASN A 66 -6.65 -18.02 -13.94
N ASN A 67 -7.51 -17.40 -14.74
CA ASN A 67 -7.70 -17.74 -16.15
C ASN A 67 -6.63 -17.12 -17.07
N ASN A 68 -5.97 -16.04 -16.63
CA ASN A 68 -4.99 -15.28 -17.41
C ASN A 68 -3.79 -14.89 -16.54
N PRO A 69 -2.99 -15.85 -16.06
CA PRO A 69 -1.94 -15.60 -15.05
C PRO A 69 -0.78 -14.72 -15.55
N GLY A 70 -0.68 -14.48 -16.86
CA GLY A 70 0.32 -13.59 -17.46
C GLY A 70 -0.14 -12.13 -17.62
N ASP A 71 -1.41 -11.80 -17.33
CA ASP A 71 -1.90 -10.43 -17.45
C ASP A 71 -1.61 -9.64 -16.17
N ASN A 72 -0.54 -8.84 -16.21
CA ASN A 72 -0.13 -7.99 -15.09
C ASN A 72 -1.19 -6.94 -14.73
N SER A 73 -1.95 -6.43 -15.71
CA SER A 73 -3.00 -5.43 -15.43
C SER A 73 -4.09 -6.01 -14.53
N ILE A 74 -4.45 -7.28 -14.73
CA ILE A 74 -5.42 -7.98 -13.88
C ILE A 74 -4.88 -8.20 -12.46
N LYS A 75 -3.56 -8.45 -12.31
CA LYS A 75 -2.93 -8.57 -10.99
C LYS A 75 -2.96 -7.23 -10.24
N SER A 76 -2.68 -6.13 -10.91
CA SER A 76 -2.73 -4.78 -10.33
C SER A 76 -4.16 -4.42 -9.92
N TYR A 77 -5.17 -4.69 -10.76
CA TYR A 77 -6.57 -4.49 -10.35
C TYR A 77 -7.02 -5.38 -9.20
N TYR A 78 -6.54 -6.63 -9.15
CA TYR A 78 -6.81 -7.52 -8.03
C TYR A 78 -6.20 -6.96 -6.74
N ALA A 79 -4.96 -6.46 -6.79
CA ALA A 79 -4.32 -5.80 -5.66
C ALA A 79 -5.10 -4.56 -5.21
N SER A 80 -5.57 -3.72 -6.15
CA SER A 80 -6.39 -2.54 -5.84
C SER A 80 -7.71 -2.91 -5.18
N ALA A 81 -8.37 -3.97 -5.64
CA ALA A 81 -9.61 -4.44 -5.03
C ALA A 81 -9.38 -4.97 -3.61
N LEU A 82 -8.30 -5.74 -3.39
CA LEU A 82 -7.94 -6.23 -2.06
C LEU A 82 -7.56 -5.09 -1.10
N SER A 83 -6.78 -4.11 -1.55
CA SER A 83 -6.45 -2.94 -0.74
C SER A 83 -7.70 -2.14 -0.41
N GLY A 84 -8.61 -1.96 -1.37
CA GLY A 84 -9.91 -1.33 -1.16
C GLY A 84 -10.76 -2.06 -0.13
N SER A 85 -10.80 -3.39 -0.13
CA SER A 85 -11.46 -4.19 0.91
C SER A 85 -10.87 -3.93 2.30
N ALA A 86 -9.56 -3.68 2.41
CA ALA A 86 -8.93 -3.26 3.65
C ALA A 86 -9.23 -1.82 4.07
N GLY A 87 -9.96 -1.05 3.25
CA GLY A 87 -10.26 0.37 3.45
C GLY A 87 -9.28 1.31 2.74
N LEU A 88 -8.27 0.79 2.05
CA LEU A 88 -7.31 1.59 1.31
C LEU A 88 -7.84 1.86 -0.11
N ASP A 89 -8.51 2.99 -0.27
CA ASP A 89 -8.82 3.54 -1.59
C ASP A 89 -7.59 4.28 -2.13
N VAL A 90 -6.74 3.55 -2.84
CA VAL A 90 -5.50 4.06 -3.45
C VAL A 90 -5.77 5.23 -4.40
N TYR A 91 -6.97 5.29 -5.02
CA TYR A 91 -7.34 6.39 -5.93
C TYR A 91 -7.68 7.68 -5.17
N ASN A 92 -8.27 7.57 -3.99
CA ASN A 92 -8.55 8.72 -3.12
C ASN A 92 -7.37 9.11 -2.23
N LEU A 93 -6.28 8.36 -2.19
CA LEU A 93 -5.18 8.65 -1.28
C LEU A 93 -4.48 9.98 -1.61
N LEU A 94 -4.35 10.37 -2.89
CA LEU A 94 -3.81 11.69 -3.24
C LEU A 94 -4.70 12.83 -2.72
N GLU A 95 -6.02 12.64 -2.70
CA GLU A 95 -6.95 13.60 -2.09
C GLU A 95 -6.81 13.60 -0.56
N THR A 96 -6.58 12.44 0.03
CA THR A 96 -6.31 12.27 1.46
C THR A 96 -4.98 12.93 1.86
N LEU A 97 -3.91 12.80 1.06
CA LEU A 97 -2.63 13.48 1.23
C LEU A 97 -2.76 15.00 1.05
N ASP A 98 -3.51 15.49 0.05
CA ASP A 98 -3.79 16.93 -0.15
C ASP A 98 -4.62 17.55 0.99
N LYS A 99 -5.40 16.74 1.73
CA LYS A 99 -6.10 17.17 2.96
C LYS A 99 -5.15 17.27 4.17
N ILE A 100 -4.05 16.53 4.20
CA ILE A 100 -3.04 16.58 5.27
C ILE A 100 -2.23 17.86 5.19
N ASP A 101 -1.69 18.18 4.01
CA ASP A 101 -0.87 19.38 3.78
C ASP A 101 -1.58 20.66 4.24
N LYS A 102 -2.91 20.68 4.16
CA LYS A 102 -3.74 21.84 4.57
C LYS A 102 -4.06 21.89 6.06
N ASN A 103 -3.92 20.79 6.80
CA ASN A 103 -4.31 20.68 8.21
C ASN A 103 -3.13 20.35 9.16
N SER A 104 -1.93 20.10 8.63
CA SER A 104 -0.74 19.75 9.41
C SER A 104 -0.09 20.99 10.03
N SER A 105 -0.68 21.50 11.12
CA SER A 105 0.08 22.37 12.04
C SER A 105 0.89 21.58 13.06
N ASP A 106 0.56 20.31 13.30
CA ASP A 106 1.25 19.43 14.25
C ASP A 106 1.52 18.06 13.61
N GLY A 107 2.74 17.55 13.76
CA GLY A 107 3.27 16.34 13.11
C GLY A 107 2.67 15.00 13.56
N ASP A 108 1.50 15.00 14.21
CA ASP A 108 0.83 13.82 14.78
C ASP A 108 -0.10 13.11 13.76
N SER A 109 -0.06 13.52 12.49
CA SER A 109 -1.11 13.24 11.50
C SER A 109 -1.06 11.85 10.83
N THR A 110 0.06 11.12 10.85
CA THR A 110 0.21 9.93 9.99
C THR A 110 -0.53 8.69 10.50
N ILE A 111 -0.46 8.40 11.81
CA ILE A 111 -1.20 7.25 12.40
C ILE A 111 -2.71 7.49 12.29
N GLU A 112 -3.14 8.71 12.60
CA GLU A 112 -4.55 9.11 12.49
C GLU A 112 -5.04 9.07 11.04
N LEU A 113 -4.20 9.48 10.08
CA LEU A 113 -4.50 9.38 8.65
C LEU A 113 -4.73 7.95 8.22
N VAL A 114 -3.80 7.06 8.58
CA VAL A 114 -3.88 5.65 8.21
C VAL A 114 -5.10 5.02 8.87
N GLY A 115 -5.38 5.35 10.13
CA GLY A 115 -6.62 4.98 10.78
C GLY A 115 -7.85 5.46 9.99
N GLY A 116 -7.89 6.75 9.66
CA GLY A 116 -9.00 7.36 8.93
C GLY A 116 -9.23 6.69 7.57
N THR A 117 -8.15 6.41 6.85
CA THR A 117 -8.17 5.69 5.57
C THR A 117 -8.75 4.29 5.77
N LEU A 118 -8.16 3.49 6.67
CA LEU A 118 -8.58 2.11 6.91
C LEU A 118 -10.01 1.98 7.46
N SER A 119 -10.52 2.99 8.16
CA SER A 119 -11.89 3.00 8.67
C SER A 119 -12.93 3.41 7.63
N GLY A 120 -12.50 4.01 6.51
CA GLY A 120 -13.39 4.66 5.55
C GLY A 120 -14.07 5.93 6.09
N ASN A 121 -13.72 6.36 7.31
CA ASN A 121 -14.30 7.51 7.98
C ASN A 121 -13.23 8.59 8.18
N SER A 122 -13.33 9.70 7.44
CA SER A 122 -12.51 10.90 7.65
C SER A 122 -13.03 11.78 8.81
N GLY A 123 -13.61 11.16 9.85
CA GLY A 123 -14.24 11.85 10.98
C GLY A 123 -13.23 12.47 11.95
N GLN A 124 -13.69 13.38 12.81
CA GLN A 124 -12.85 14.13 13.79
C GLN A 124 -12.28 13.30 14.94
N SER A 125 -12.61 12.01 15.07
CA SER A 125 -12.10 11.14 16.12
C SER A 125 -11.25 10.02 15.53
N ALA A 126 -10.04 9.85 16.04
CA ALA A 126 -9.17 8.73 15.68
C ALA A 126 -9.94 7.39 15.78
N PRO A 127 -9.94 6.59 14.71
CA PRO A 127 -10.76 5.38 14.64
C PRO A 127 -10.21 4.30 15.56
N GLU A 128 -11.10 3.41 15.98
CA GLU A 128 -10.78 2.25 16.80
C GLU A 128 -11.00 0.98 16.00
N PHE A 129 -10.07 0.03 16.14
CA PHE A 129 -10.16 -1.28 15.51
C PHE A 129 -10.03 -2.38 16.54
N THR A 130 -10.83 -3.43 16.38
CA THR A 130 -10.69 -4.70 17.08
C THR A 130 -9.56 -5.54 16.50
N GLU A 131 -9.09 -6.55 17.25
CA GLU A 131 -8.07 -7.48 16.75
C GLU A 131 -8.55 -8.24 15.51
N GLU A 132 -9.84 -8.61 15.47
CA GLU A 132 -10.46 -9.29 14.32
C GLU A 132 -10.42 -8.42 13.07
N GLU A 133 -10.78 -7.14 13.19
CA GLU A 133 -10.72 -6.18 12.07
C GLU A 133 -9.29 -5.98 11.58
N ILE A 134 -8.32 -5.85 12.49
CA ILE A 134 -6.90 -5.73 12.15
C ILE A 134 -6.42 -6.98 11.41
N ASN A 135 -6.72 -8.17 11.92
CA ASN A 135 -6.31 -9.44 11.30
C ASN A 135 -6.88 -9.59 9.88
N LYS A 136 -8.16 -9.24 9.68
CA LYS A 136 -8.80 -9.28 8.37
C LYS A 136 -8.16 -8.30 7.39
N LYS A 137 -7.84 -7.08 7.85
CA LYS A 137 -7.16 -6.07 7.03
C LYS A 137 -5.73 -6.47 6.66
N ILE A 138 -4.97 -7.01 7.61
CA ILE A 138 -3.63 -7.57 7.36
C ILE A 138 -3.71 -8.63 6.26
N GLU A 139 -4.65 -9.58 6.36
CA GLU A 139 -4.82 -10.64 5.36
C GLU A 139 -5.07 -10.08 3.96
N TRP A 140 -5.94 -9.07 3.83
CA TRP A 140 -6.21 -8.43 2.54
C TRP A 140 -5.00 -7.68 1.98
N LEU A 141 -4.28 -6.92 2.82
CA LEU A 141 -3.08 -6.19 2.38
C LEU A 141 -1.95 -7.15 2.00
N GLU A 142 -1.75 -8.26 2.72
CA GLU A 142 -0.78 -9.29 2.35
C GLU A 142 -1.11 -9.94 1.01
N GLN A 143 -2.38 -10.22 0.74
CA GLN A 143 -2.81 -10.72 -0.57
C GLN A 143 -2.59 -9.67 -1.68
N ALA A 144 -2.80 -8.39 -1.38
CA ALA A 144 -2.59 -7.29 -2.33
C ALA A 144 -1.11 -7.15 -2.69
N MET A 145 -0.21 -7.14 -1.69
CA MET A 145 1.24 -7.15 -1.90
C MET A 145 1.68 -8.39 -2.67
N ALA A 146 1.14 -9.56 -2.34
CA ALA A 146 1.43 -10.80 -3.07
C ALA A 146 1.08 -10.70 -4.56
N ALA A 147 -0.07 -10.11 -4.89
CA ALA A 147 -0.49 -9.94 -6.28
C ALA A 147 0.45 -9.00 -7.06
N LEU A 148 0.91 -7.91 -6.45
CA LEU A 148 1.88 -6.98 -7.07
C LEU A 148 3.27 -7.61 -7.18
N ILE A 149 3.75 -8.30 -6.14
CA ILE A 149 5.05 -8.96 -6.16
C ILE A 149 5.08 -10.08 -7.21
N GLU A 150 3.96 -10.75 -7.47
CA GLU A 150 3.86 -11.76 -8.53
C GLU A 150 4.13 -11.19 -9.94
N ILE A 151 3.86 -9.90 -10.18
CA ILE A 151 4.19 -9.22 -11.45
C ILE A 151 5.71 -9.23 -11.70
N THR A 152 6.49 -9.18 -10.63
CA THR A 152 7.96 -9.15 -10.70
C THR A 152 8.58 -10.52 -11.03
N GLY A 153 7.78 -11.59 -10.97
CA GLY A 153 8.20 -12.99 -11.05
C GLY A 153 8.66 -13.58 -9.71
N ASN A 154 8.43 -12.87 -8.60
CA ASN A 154 8.76 -13.31 -7.25
C ASN A 154 7.50 -13.77 -6.48
N GLU A 155 7.69 -14.51 -5.38
CA GLU A 155 6.60 -14.92 -4.48
C GLU A 155 6.71 -14.18 -3.15
N TYR A 156 5.67 -13.44 -2.74
CA TYR A 156 5.71 -12.67 -1.49
C TYR A 156 6.02 -13.53 -0.26
N SER A 157 5.42 -14.72 -0.17
CA SER A 157 5.65 -15.70 0.91
C SER A 157 7.11 -16.13 1.09
N SER A 158 7.92 -16.03 0.04
CA SER A 158 9.36 -16.30 0.09
C SER A 158 10.14 -15.26 0.91
N PHE A 159 9.55 -14.09 1.15
CA PHE A 159 10.15 -12.99 1.92
C PHE A 159 9.64 -12.91 3.37
N ILE A 160 8.47 -13.47 3.70
CA ILE A 160 7.81 -13.28 5.01
C ILE A 160 8.01 -14.43 6.01
N ASN A 161 8.86 -15.40 5.69
CA ASN A 161 9.16 -16.56 6.53
C ASN A 161 10.67 -16.77 6.69
N GLN A 162 11.45 -15.70 6.70
CA GLN A 162 12.90 -15.74 6.50
C GLN A 162 13.66 -16.28 7.72
N LYS A 163 13.25 -16.04 8.98
CA LYS A 163 13.99 -16.57 10.14
C LYS A 163 13.74 -18.03 10.55
N LYS A 164 12.73 -18.73 10.01
CA LYS A 164 12.68 -20.22 10.15
C LYS A 164 13.80 -20.92 9.35
N LEU A 165 14.53 -20.14 8.56
CA LEU A 165 15.76 -20.52 7.87
C LEU A 165 17.00 -19.94 8.59
N LEU A 166 17.03 -19.84 9.93
CA LEU A 166 18.27 -19.58 10.71
C LEU A 166 19.33 -20.71 10.64
N ALA A 167 19.25 -21.57 9.62
CA ALA A 167 20.33 -22.43 9.16
C ALA A 167 20.82 -22.02 7.76
N VAL A 168 20.35 -20.89 7.24
CA VAL A 168 20.72 -20.34 5.94
C VAL A 168 21.67 -19.17 6.17
N GLU A 169 22.78 -19.22 5.45
CA GLU A 169 23.84 -18.24 5.50
C GLU A 169 23.32 -16.85 5.07
N GLU A 170 23.86 -15.80 5.68
CA GLU A 170 23.59 -14.37 5.42
C GLU A 170 23.64 -14.00 3.91
N GLU A 171 24.35 -14.80 3.12
CA GLU A 171 24.47 -14.71 1.67
C GLU A 171 23.14 -14.94 0.91
N ASP A 172 22.30 -15.90 1.32
CA ASP A 172 21.00 -16.20 0.64
C ASP A 172 19.96 -15.10 0.89
N LEU A 173 20.06 -14.45 2.04
CA LEU A 173 19.15 -13.38 2.43
C LEU A 173 19.40 -12.11 1.61
N ASN A 174 20.67 -11.71 1.49
CA ASN A 174 21.09 -10.63 0.60
C ASN A 174 20.75 -10.93 -0.87
N GLU A 175 20.90 -12.19 -1.31
CA GLU A 175 20.49 -12.60 -2.65
C GLU A 175 18.97 -12.43 -2.86
N LYS A 176 18.15 -12.83 -1.89
CA LYS A 176 16.68 -12.66 -1.95
C LYS A 176 16.27 -11.19 -1.97
N LEU A 177 16.84 -10.36 -1.10
CA LEU A 177 16.57 -8.93 -1.12
C LEU A 177 16.98 -8.29 -2.45
N ASN A 178 18.13 -8.68 -3.00
CA ASN A 178 18.54 -8.23 -4.33
C ASN A 178 17.57 -8.69 -5.43
N LYS A 179 17.07 -9.93 -5.38
CA LYS A 179 16.03 -10.41 -6.31
C LYS A 179 14.72 -9.65 -6.18
N LEU A 180 14.32 -9.32 -4.96
CA LEU A 180 13.15 -8.48 -4.70
C LEU A 180 13.35 -7.09 -5.29
N LYS A 181 14.49 -6.45 -4.99
CA LYS A 181 14.90 -5.15 -5.53
C LYS A 181 14.86 -5.09 -7.05
N GLU A 182 15.53 -6.03 -7.71
CA GLU A 182 15.54 -6.12 -9.17
C GLU A 182 14.17 -6.48 -9.74
N GLY A 183 13.36 -7.23 -8.98
CA GLY A 183 11.97 -7.51 -9.32
C GLY A 183 11.10 -6.24 -9.30
N ILE A 184 11.19 -5.45 -8.23
CA ILE A 184 10.38 -4.25 -8.03
C ILE A 184 10.69 -3.18 -9.08
N LYS A 185 11.92 -3.10 -9.57
CA LYS A 185 12.28 -2.25 -10.72
C LYS A 185 11.51 -2.56 -12.01
N LYS A 186 10.88 -3.74 -12.11
CA LYS A 186 10.03 -4.12 -13.26
C LYS A 186 8.59 -3.62 -13.12
N LEU A 187 8.17 -3.22 -11.92
CA LEU A 187 6.87 -2.61 -11.70
C LEU A 187 6.85 -1.22 -12.33
N SER A 188 5.71 -0.83 -12.87
CA SER A 188 5.46 0.57 -13.24
C SER A 188 5.49 1.47 -12.00
N ASP A 189 5.67 2.77 -12.19
CA ASP A 189 5.75 3.71 -11.06
C ASP A 189 4.46 3.70 -10.24
N ASP A 190 3.30 3.63 -10.91
CA ASP A 190 1.98 3.49 -10.26
C ASP A 190 1.91 2.23 -9.39
N GLU A 191 2.45 1.10 -9.86
CA GLU A 191 2.48 -0.16 -9.12
C GLU A 191 3.48 -0.12 -7.95
N ARG A 192 4.62 0.55 -8.11
CA ARG A 192 5.58 0.80 -7.01
C ARG A 192 4.96 1.66 -5.92
N ILE A 193 4.30 2.75 -6.32
CA ILE A 193 3.57 3.63 -5.41
C ILE A 193 2.47 2.84 -4.69
N GLN A 194 1.63 2.11 -5.43
CA GLN A 194 0.59 1.27 -4.85
C GLN A 194 1.16 0.27 -3.82
N LEU A 195 2.27 -0.39 -4.15
CA LEU A 195 2.92 -1.35 -3.26
C LEU A 195 3.41 -0.70 -1.97
N GLY A 196 4.08 0.45 -2.05
CA GLY A 196 4.52 1.18 -0.85
C GLY A 196 3.36 1.67 0.00
N LEU A 197 2.26 2.13 -0.61
CA LEU A 197 1.07 2.56 0.12
C LEU A 197 0.41 1.41 0.89
N ILE A 198 0.32 0.23 0.27
CA ILE A 198 -0.14 -0.99 0.93
C ILE A 198 0.80 -1.34 2.09
N ALA A 199 2.12 -1.24 1.87
CA ALA A 199 3.13 -1.54 2.89
C ALA A 199 3.06 -0.60 4.11
N ILE A 200 2.85 0.72 3.93
CA ILE A 200 2.65 1.68 5.06
C ILE A 200 1.46 1.26 5.92
N ASN A 201 0.33 0.95 5.28
CA ASN A 201 -0.89 0.57 5.99
C ASN A 201 -0.70 -0.78 6.70
N HIS A 202 -0.04 -1.73 6.04
CA HIS A 202 0.27 -3.03 6.60
C HIS A 202 1.19 -2.92 7.81
N SER A 203 2.28 -2.14 7.73
CA SER A 203 3.23 -1.97 8.83
C SER A 203 2.55 -1.38 10.08
N ILE A 204 1.66 -0.40 9.90
CA ILE A 204 0.93 0.20 11.02
C ILE A 204 -0.02 -0.81 11.66
N LEU A 205 -0.79 -1.58 10.87
CA LEU A 205 -1.66 -2.64 11.40
C LEU A 205 -0.87 -3.72 12.13
N VAL A 206 0.31 -4.08 11.63
CA VAL A 206 1.22 -5.04 12.26
C VAL A 206 1.71 -4.51 13.61
N ILE A 207 2.15 -3.25 13.67
CA ILE A 207 2.54 -2.59 14.93
C ILE A 207 1.36 -2.54 15.91
N SER A 208 0.15 -2.21 15.44
CA SER A 208 -1.07 -2.23 16.25
C SER A 208 -1.32 -3.61 16.86
N LYS A 209 -1.13 -4.68 16.08
CA LYS A 209 -1.28 -6.05 16.59
C LYS A 209 -0.25 -6.40 17.67
N ILE A 210 1.01 -5.95 17.51
CA ILE A 210 2.05 -6.11 18.53
C ILE A 210 1.63 -5.41 19.84
N ILE A 211 1.16 -4.17 19.72
CA ILE A 211 0.69 -3.36 20.85
C ILE A 211 -0.48 -4.03 21.57
N MET A 212 -1.48 -4.50 20.83
CA MET A 212 -2.65 -5.15 21.42
C MET A 212 -2.27 -6.44 22.17
N GLY A 213 -1.36 -7.24 21.58
CA GLY A 213 -0.81 -8.43 22.25
C GLY A 213 -0.09 -8.08 23.56
N ASN A 214 0.74 -7.03 23.55
CA ASN A 214 1.49 -6.58 24.72
C ASN A 214 0.63 -5.96 25.82
N THR A 215 -0.47 -5.29 25.46
CA THR A 215 -1.32 -4.56 26.41
C THR A 215 -2.54 -5.36 26.88
N GLY A 216 -2.88 -6.45 26.17
CA GLY A 216 -4.11 -7.21 26.40
C GLY A 216 -5.38 -6.45 26.06
N GLN A 217 -5.29 -5.39 25.23
CA GLN A 217 -6.45 -4.62 24.79
C GLN A 217 -7.16 -5.32 23.62
N ASP A 218 -8.50 -5.39 23.69
CA ASP A 218 -9.34 -5.94 22.60
C ASP A 218 -9.52 -4.97 21.43
N LYS A 219 -9.23 -3.69 21.66
CA LYS A 219 -9.30 -2.61 20.67
C LYS A 219 -8.13 -1.66 20.83
N ILE A 220 -7.72 -1.06 19.73
CA ILE A 220 -6.72 0.01 19.71
C ILE A 220 -7.26 1.21 18.94
N LYS A 221 -6.97 2.39 19.47
CA LYS A 221 -7.28 3.66 18.81
C LYS A 221 -6.08 4.09 17.96
N PHE A 222 -6.31 4.49 16.72
CA PHE A 222 -5.25 4.90 15.80
C PHE A 222 -4.90 6.37 16.04
N ASN A 223 -4.15 6.64 17.11
CA ASN A 223 -3.55 7.92 17.45
C ASN A 223 -2.17 7.73 18.06
N LYS A 224 -1.42 8.82 18.22
CA LYS A 224 -0.06 8.77 18.76
C LYS A 224 0.02 8.15 20.16
N GLU A 225 -0.91 8.49 21.05
CA GLU A 225 -0.86 8.03 22.45
C GLU A 225 -1.02 6.51 22.57
N SER A 226 -1.80 5.88 21.69
CA SER A 226 -1.96 4.43 21.70
C SER A 226 -0.76 3.68 21.14
N PHE A 227 0.15 4.37 20.43
CA PHE A 227 1.37 3.78 19.86
C PHE A 227 2.61 4.06 20.71
N TYR A 228 2.54 5.02 21.64
CA TYR A 228 3.59 5.27 22.64
C TYR A 228 3.52 4.23 23.77
N ILE A 229 4.17 3.07 23.58
CA ILE A 229 4.14 1.96 24.53
C ILE A 229 5.54 1.35 24.73
N ILE A 230 5.82 0.93 25.96
CA ILE A 230 6.97 0.08 26.27
C ILE A 230 6.57 -1.37 25.98
N LEU A 231 7.17 -1.97 24.94
CA LEU A 231 7.05 -3.40 24.68
C LEU A 231 7.60 -4.19 25.89
N GLN A 232 6.78 -5.08 26.45
CA GLN A 232 7.13 -5.92 27.60
C GLN A 232 7.31 -7.39 27.21
N GLU A 233 6.64 -7.82 26.13
CA GLU A 233 6.70 -9.16 25.59
C GLU A 233 7.60 -9.22 24.35
N ILE A 234 8.20 -10.39 24.16
CA ILE A 234 9.04 -10.68 23.00
C ILE A 234 8.21 -10.58 21.73
N VAL A 235 8.62 -9.71 20.82
CA VAL A 235 7.99 -9.62 19.50
C VAL A 235 8.40 -10.85 18.67
N PRO A 236 7.45 -11.65 18.14
CA PRO A 236 7.80 -12.78 17.29
C PRO A 236 8.63 -12.34 16.07
N GLU A 237 9.75 -13.01 15.82
CA GLU A 237 10.68 -12.65 14.73
C GLU A 237 9.99 -12.54 13.36
N LYS A 238 9.02 -13.42 13.07
CA LYS A 238 8.25 -13.37 11.82
C LYS A 238 7.51 -12.04 11.61
N ILE A 239 7.16 -11.35 12.69
CA ILE A 239 6.51 -10.04 12.64
C ILE A 239 7.54 -8.95 12.31
N LEU A 240 8.75 -9.06 12.84
CA LEU A 240 9.86 -8.15 12.52
C LEU A 240 10.31 -8.31 11.05
N ASP A 241 10.35 -9.55 10.53
CA ASP A 241 10.62 -9.83 9.12
C ASP A 241 9.60 -9.09 8.22
N LYS A 242 8.30 -9.11 8.59
CA LYS A 242 7.25 -8.37 7.86
C LYS A 242 7.51 -6.88 7.82
N LEU A 243 7.77 -6.28 8.98
CA LEU A 243 8.02 -4.84 9.08
C LEU A 243 9.24 -4.43 8.26
N SER A 244 10.31 -5.22 8.30
CA SER A 244 11.53 -4.96 7.52
C SER A 244 11.24 -4.94 6.02
N ILE A 245 10.47 -5.92 5.53
CA ILE A 245 10.04 -5.95 4.13
C ILE A 245 9.13 -4.75 3.81
N ASP A 246 8.15 -4.44 4.65
CA ASP A 246 7.26 -3.28 4.44
C ASP A 246 8.08 -1.99 4.28
N ILE A 247 9.03 -1.73 5.18
CA ILE A 247 9.88 -0.53 5.12
C ILE A 247 10.69 -0.46 3.83
N GLN A 248 11.24 -1.58 3.36
CA GLN A 248 11.93 -1.62 2.07
C GLN A 248 10.97 -1.33 0.90
N LEU A 249 9.76 -1.90 0.93
CA LEU A 249 8.72 -1.63 -0.08
C LEU A 249 8.32 -0.15 -0.13
N ILE A 250 8.26 0.51 1.02
CA ILE A 250 8.00 1.95 1.12
C ILE A 250 9.12 2.73 0.44
N GLY A 251 10.39 2.37 0.67
CA GLY A 251 11.53 3.02 0.03
C GLY A 251 11.45 3.01 -1.50
N TYR A 252 10.99 1.91 -2.11
CA TYR A 252 10.81 1.85 -3.56
C TYR A 252 9.66 2.72 -4.08
N ALA A 253 8.64 2.96 -3.27
CA ALA A 253 7.58 3.92 -3.60
C ALA A 253 8.09 5.35 -3.50
N ILE A 254 8.93 5.65 -2.51
CA ILE A 254 9.58 6.96 -2.37
C ILE A 254 10.44 7.27 -3.59
N ASP A 255 11.26 6.30 -4.05
CA ASP A 255 12.04 6.45 -5.28
C ASP A 255 11.16 6.77 -6.49
N ALA A 256 10.03 6.06 -6.63
CA ALA A 256 9.08 6.30 -7.73
C ALA A 256 8.39 7.67 -7.63
N ILE A 257 8.08 8.15 -6.42
CA ILE A 257 7.48 9.47 -6.18
C ILE A 257 8.50 10.58 -6.50
N GLU A 258 9.77 10.40 -6.11
CA GLU A 258 10.84 11.36 -6.39
C GLU A 258 11.03 11.56 -7.90
N ASP A 259 10.94 10.49 -8.69
CA ASP A 259 10.98 10.57 -10.17
C ASP A 259 9.84 11.44 -10.75
N PHE A 260 8.71 11.59 -10.05
CA PHE A 260 7.56 12.40 -10.48
C PHE A 260 7.56 13.84 -9.98
N LEU A 261 8.21 14.11 -8.85
CA LEU A 261 8.20 15.44 -8.22
C LEU A 261 9.39 16.27 -8.71
N ASP A 262 9.13 17.52 -9.12
CA ASP A 262 10.21 18.47 -9.44
C ASP A 262 11.10 18.67 -8.19
N SER A 263 12.40 18.87 -8.41
CA SER A 263 13.57 18.66 -7.52
C SER A 263 13.65 19.37 -6.14
N ASP A 264 12.57 19.94 -5.60
CA ASP A 264 12.53 20.61 -4.29
C ASP A 264 11.68 19.83 -3.26
N ASN A 265 11.74 18.50 -3.34
CA ASN A 265 10.93 17.59 -2.54
C ASN A 265 11.81 16.90 -1.47
N ASP A 266 11.58 17.21 -0.20
CA ASP A 266 12.34 16.66 0.94
C ASP A 266 11.84 15.26 1.38
N ILE A 267 10.92 14.61 0.64
CA ILE A 267 10.30 13.33 1.06
C ILE A 267 11.35 12.22 1.22
N ARG A 268 12.37 12.19 0.35
CA ARG A 268 13.46 11.22 0.43
C ARG A 268 14.29 11.46 1.68
N GLU A 269 14.62 12.71 1.97
CA GLU A 269 15.37 13.09 3.17
C GLU A 269 14.58 12.74 4.45
N GLU A 270 13.28 13.04 4.49
CA GLU A 270 12.43 12.71 5.63
C GLU A 270 12.25 11.20 5.80
N PHE A 271 12.15 10.46 4.68
CA PHE A 271 12.12 9.00 4.72
C PHE A 271 13.45 8.42 5.22
N ASP A 272 14.59 8.93 4.76
CA ASP A 272 15.91 8.49 5.24
C ASP A 272 16.10 8.82 6.74
N LYS A 273 15.60 9.96 7.23
CA LYS A 273 15.55 10.26 8.68
C LYS A 273 14.65 9.29 9.45
N PHE A 274 13.52 8.89 8.87
CA PHE A 274 12.67 7.86 9.45
C PHE A 274 13.39 6.50 9.49
N LEU A 275 14.02 6.07 8.39
CA LEU A 275 14.79 4.83 8.31
C LEU A 275 15.86 4.78 9.40
N ASN A 276 16.68 5.83 9.52
CA ASN A 276 17.74 5.90 10.54
C ASN A 276 17.23 5.84 11.99
N ARG A 277 15.93 6.07 12.24
CA ARG A 277 15.32 5.96 13.58
C ARG A 277 14.75 4.57 13.85
N ILE A 278 14.34 3.82 12.83
CA ILE A 278 13.71 2.49 12.97
C ILE A 278 14.67 1.34 12.67
N ASP A 279 15.75 1.61 11.93
CA ASP A 279 16.85 0.71 11.56
C ASP A 279 18.17 1.50 11.80
N GLU A 280 18.62 1.49 13.05
CA GLU A 280 19.74 2.34 13.50
C GLU A 280 21.08 1.85 12.97
N ASN A 281 21.18 0.54 12.71
CA ASN A 281 22.39 -0.08 12.21
C ASN A 281 22.46 -0.08 10.66
N SER A 282 21.35 0.28 10.00
CA SER A 282 21.20 0.32 8.54
C SER A 282 21.48 -1.02 7.86
N ASP A 283 21.14 -2.12 8.51
CA ASP A 283 21.31 -3.47 7.98
C ASP A 283 20.11 -3.94 7.13
N GLY A 284 19.04 -3.14 7.08
CA GLY A 284 17.82 -3.42 6.34
C GLY A 284 16.83 -4.33 7.08
N TYR A 285 17.10 -4.65 8.34
CA TYR A 285 16.28 -5.45 9.25
C TYR A 285 15.96 -4.69 10.52
N ILE A 286 14.68 -4.71 10.90
CA ILE A 286 14.24 -4.11 12.15
C ILE A 286 14.36 -5.16 13.25
N SER A 287 15.34 -5.00 14.14
CA SER A 287 15.44 -5.80 15.35
C SER A 287 14.35 -5.43 16.37
N GLU A 288 14.12 -6.32 17.34
CA GLU A 288 13.20 -6.03 18.45
C GLU A 288 13.65 -4.79 19.24
N SER A 289 14.96 -4.64 19.48
CA SER A 289 15.53 -3.49 20.17
C SER A 289 15.34 -2.18 19.42
N GLU A 290 15.47 -2.19 18.08
CA GLU A 290 15.28 -1.00 17.26
C GLU A 290 13.81 -0.61 17.20
N LEU A 291 12.90 -1.58 17.02
CA LEU A 291 11.46 -1.31 17.08
C LEU A 291 11.06 -0.75 18.45
N GLN A 292 11.56 -1.33 19.54
CA GLN A 292 11.30 -0.85 20.89
C GLN A 292 11.83 0.57 21.08
N ASN A 293 13.06 0.86 20.62
CA ASN A 293 13.62 2.20 20.73
C ASN A 293 12.82 3.21 19.91
N TYR A 294 12.43 2.86 18.69
CA TYR A 294 11.59 3.70 17.84
C TYR A 294 10.26 4.06 18.52
N LEU A 295 9.53 3.06 19.04
CA LEU A 295 8.23 3.26 19.69
C LEU A 295 8.33 4.10 20.97
N GLN A 296 9.44 4.01 21.71
CA GLN A 296 9.68 4.82 22.91
C GLN A 296 10.02 6.28 22.61
N ASN A 297 10.38 6.61 21.37
CA ASN A 297 10.82 7.95 20.95
C ASN A 297 9.86 8.61 19.93
N LEU A 298 8.64 8.09 19.76
CA LEU A 298 7.55 8.68 18.95
C LEU A 298 7.08 10.04 19.51
#